data_AF-A0A223B2Z1-F1
#
_entry.id   AF-A0A223B2Z1-F1
#
_cell.length_a   1.000
_cell.length_b   1.000
_cell.length_c   1.000
_cell.angle_alpha   90.00
_cell.angle_beta   90.00
_cell.angle_gamma   90.00
#
_symmetry.space_group_name_H-M   'P 1'
#
loop_
_entity.id
_entity.type
_entity.pdbx_description
1 polymer ?
#
loop_
_entity_poly.entity_id
_entity_poly.type
_entity_poly.pdbx_seq_one_letter_code
_entity_poly.pdbx_strand_id
1 'polypeptide(L)'
;MSVLCRIRHNTDRGVEFSSAQDIETDSHSTRRTRLFYCDPMQSGQKGSLENKHIELRYVLPKRTNLHALGLTDQNSLNLALSHINSAPVKMFEGKSPLELTEFMHHDLYRKLEAFGIRKIEKDKVVLKPYLLKR
;
A
#
# COMPACT_ATOMS: atom_id res chain seq x y z
N MET A 1 -9.16 -15.74 17.23
CA MET A 1 -9.08 -15.73 15.74
C MET A 1 -8.34 -14.48 15.31
N SER A 2 -7.16 -14.61 14.71
CA SER A 2 -6.37 -13.45 14.28
C SER A 2 -7.06 -12.70 13.14
N VAL A 3 -6.96 -11.37 13.14
CA VAL A 3 -7.51 -10.46 12.12
C VAL A 3 -7.06 -10.84 10.69
N LEU A 4 -5.90 -11.49 10.57
CA LEU A 4 -5.32 -11.96 9.32
C LEU A 4 -6.25 -12.94 8.57
N CYS A 5 -6.90 -13.88 9.27
CA CYS A 5 -7.65 -14.98 8.65
C CYS A 5 -8.87 -14.54 7.80
N ARG A 6 -9.26 -13.25 7.84
CA ARG A 6 -10.33 -12.66 7.03
C ARG A 6 -9.85 -11.88 5.80
N ILE A 7 -8.53 -11.72 5.62
CA ILE A 7 -7.96 -11.01 4.48
C ILE A 7 -8.05 -11.91 3.24
N ARG A 8 -8.53 -11.33 2.14
CA ARG A 8 -8.57 -11.95 0.81
C ARG A 8 -7.55 -11.23 -0.07
N HIS A 9 -6.63 -11.97 -0.65
CA HIS A 9 -5.57 -11.44 -1.50
C HIS A 9 -5.85 -11.83 -2.94
N ASN A 10 -6.08 -10.85 -3.82
CA ASN A 10 -6.32 -11.09 -5.24
C ASN A 10 -5.06 -10.73 -6.03
N THR A 11 -4.49 -11.69 -6.76
CA THR A 11 -3.27 -11.49 -7.57
C THR A 11 -3.50 -11.90 -9.02
N ASP A 12 -2.55 -11.56 -9.90
CA ASP A 12 -2.45 -12.24 -11.19
C ASP A 12 -1.72 -13.58 -11.01
N ARG A 13 -1.59 -14.33 -12.11
CA ARG A 13 -0.91 -15.63 -12.14
C ARG A 13 0.60 -15.48 -12.41
N GLY A 14 1.20 -14.37 -12.00
CA GLY A 14 2.65 -14.20 -12.00
C GLY A 14 3.33 -15.35 -11.27
N VAL A 15 4.53 -15.72 -11.71
CA VAL A 15 5.29 -16.85 -11.15
C VAL A 15 5.66 -16.62 -9.68
N GLU A 16 5.76 -15.37 -9.26
CA GLU A 16 5.98 -14.94 -7.89
C GLU A 16 4.82 -15.30 -6.94
N PHE A 17 3.62 -15.58 -7.48
CA PHE A 17 2.44 -15.99 -6.72
C PHE A 17 2.09 -17.48 -6.89
N SER A 18 3.00 -18.27 -7.46
CA SER A 18 2.75 -19.70 -7.73
C SER A 18 2.68 -20.56 -6.48
N SER A 19 3.40 -20.19 -5.41
CA SER A 19 3.36 -20.91 -4.13
C SER A 19 2.22 -20.42 -3.23
N ALA A 20 0.99 -20.76 -3.57
CA ALA A 20 -0.20 -20.35 -2.82
C ALA A 20 -0.15 -20.84 -1.35
N GLN A 21 0.37 -22.04 -1.12
CA GLN A 21 0.41 -22.66 0.21
C GLN A 21 1.28 -21.84 1.18
N ASP A 22 2.46 -21.43 0.73
CA ASP A 22 3.40 -20.63 1.50
C ASP A 22 2.88 -19.20 1.76
N ILE A 23 2.03 -18.68 0.86
CA ILE A 23 1.39 -17.38 1.01
C ILE A 23 0.20 -17.46 2.00
N GLU A 24 -0.59 -18.52 1.93
CA GLU A 24 -1.80 -18.69 2.74
C GLU A 24 -1.52 -19.10 4.19
N THR A 25 -0.41 -19.80 4.46
CA THR A 25 -0.12 -20.43 5.76
C THR A 25 1.15 -19.89 6.41
N ASP A 26 1.19 -19.87 7.75
CA ASP A 26 2.42 -19.61 8.49
C ASP A 26 3.28 -20.87 8.66
N SER A 27 4.45 -20.71 9.28
CA SER A 27 5.36 -21.81 9.64
C SER A 27 4.75 -22.88 10.56
N HIS A 28 3.60 -22.60 11.18
CA HIS A 28 2.84 -23.53 12.01
C HIS A 28 1.60 -24.07 11.28
N SER A 29 1.54 -23.93 9.95
CA SER A 29 0.43 -24.34 9.10
C SER A 29 -0.91 -23.68 9.44
N THR A 30 -0.91 -22.57 10.19
CA THR A 30 -2.11 -21.81 10.50
C THR A 30 -2.41 -20.86 9.34
N ARG A 31 -3.68 -20.86 8.89
CA ARG A 31 -4.11 -20.02 7.76
C ARG A 31 -4.13 -18.53 8.12
N ARG A 32 -3.29 -17.76 7.43
CA ARG A 32 -3.15 -16.30 7.55
C ARG A 32 -4.01 -15.54 6.57
N THR A 33 -4.22 -16.02 5.36
CA THR A 33 -4.96 -15.32 4.30
C THR A 33 -5.56 -16.32 3.33
N ARG A 34 -6.35 -15.83 2.36
CA ARG A 34 -6.84 -16.62 1.22
C ARG A 34 -6.41 -15.96 -0.07
N LEU A 35 -5.72 -16.70 -0.93
CA LEU A 35 -5.23 -16.25 -2.22
C LEU A 35 -6.27 -16.56 -3.31
N PHE A 36 -6.57 -15.57 -4.13
CA PHE A 36 -7.45 -15.70 -5.28
C PHE A 36 -6.70 -15.17 -6.51
N TYR A 37 -6.90 -15.82 -7.65
CA TYR A 37 -6.31 -15.40 -8.91
C TYR A 37 -7.36 -14.71 -9.76
N CYS A 38 -7.01 -13.57 -10.36
CA CYS A 38 -7.84 -12.94 -11.37
C CYS A 38 -7.99 -13.85 -12.59
N ASP A 39 -9.16 -13.78 -13.22
CA ASP A 39 -9.38 -14.45 -14.49
C ASP A 39 -8.51 -13.83 -15.59
N PRO A 40 -7.90 -14.65 -16.47
CA PRO A 40 -7.12 -14.13 -17.59
C PRO A 40 -8.00 -13.19 -18.43
N MET A 41 -7.44 -12.03 -18.79
CA MET A 41 -8.08 -10.95 -19.55
C MET A 41 -9.12 -10.09 -18.81
N GLN A 42 -9.30 -10.20 -17.48
CA GLN A 42 -10.11 -9.25 -16.68
C GLN A 42 -9.28 -8.21 -15.90
N SER A 43 -8.53 -7.37 -16.62
CA SER A 43 -7.75 -6.27 -16.02
C SER A 43 -8.60 -5.23 -15.27
N GLY A 44 -9.91 -5.15 -15.57
CA GLY A 44 -10.86 -4.25 -14.90
C GLY A 44 -11.09 -4.53 -13.41
N GLN A 45 -10.85 -5.76 -12.93
CA GLN A 45 -10.96 -6.10 -11.49
C GLN A 45 -9.88 -5.41 -10.62
N LYS A 46 -8.84 -4.85 -11.26
CA LYS A 46 -7.73 -4.14 -10.60
C LYS A 46 -7.77 -2.62 -10.83
N GLY A 47 -8.90 -2.04 -11.24
CA GLY A 47 -8.99 -0.60 -11.52
C GLY A 47 -8.58 0.31 -10.34
N SER A 48 -8.86 -0.10 -9.10
CA SER A 48 -8.40 0.59 -7.90
C SER A 48 -6.88 0.51 -7.69
N LEU A 49 -6.25 -0.60 -8.11
CA LEU A 49 -4.81 -0.80 -8.03
C LEU A 49 -4.08 0.08 -9.06
N GLU A 50 -4.62 0.23 -10.27
CA GLU A 50 -4.04 1.11 -11.28
C GLU A 50 -4.06 2.59 -10.84
N ASN A 51 -5.13 3.03 -10.16
CA ASN A 51 -5.16 4.37 -9.57
C ASN A 51 -4.10 4.54 -8.48
N LYS A 52 -3.92 3.53 -7.62
CA LYS A 52 -2.84 3.52 -6.60
C LYS A 52 -1.45 3.57 -7.24
N HIS A 53 -1.24 2.87 -8.36
CA HIS A 53 0.00 2.95 -9.11
C HIS A 53 0.25 4.37 -9.67
N ILE A 54 -0.79 5.09 -10.08
CA ILE A 54 -0.67 6.49 -10.51
C ILE A 54 -0.29 7.39 -9.33
N GLU A 55 -0.94 7.25 -8.18
CA GLU A 55 -0.62 8.01 -6.96
C GLU A 55 0.84 7.82 -6.53
N LEU A 56 1.32 6.58 -6.53
CA LEU A 56 2.72 6.27 -6.22
C LEU A 56 3.69 6.97 -7.18
N ARG A 57 3.34 7.06 -8.46
CA ARG A 57 4.21 7.65 -9.50
C ARG A 57 4.39 9.17 -9.35
N TYR A 58 3.55 9.85 -8.57
CA TYR A 58 3.77 11.26 -8.26
C TYR A 58 5.05 11.48 -7.44
N VAL A 59 5.40 10.53 -6.56
CA VAL A 59 6.62 10.56 -5.75
C VAL A 59 7.71 9.65 -6.33
N LEU A 60 7.33 8.54 -6.96
CA LEU A 60 8.23 7.50 -7.50
C LEU A 60 8.06 7.34 -9.03
N PRO A 61 8.58 8.26 -9.86
CA PRO A 61 8.31 8.25 -11.29
C PRO A 61 8.91 7.04 -11.99
N LYS A 62 8.31 6.67 -13.13
CA LYS A 62 8.87 5.63 -14.01
C LYS A 62 10.25 6.04 -14.53
N ARG A 63 11.06 5.02 -14.90
CA ARG A 63 12.38 5.19 -15.54
C ARG A 63 13.33 6.12 -14.76
N THR A 64 13.13 6.21 -13.45
CA THR A 64 13.95 7.02 -12.55
C THR A 64 14.79 6.08 -11.70
N ASN A 65 16.06 6.42 -11.49
CA ASN A 65 16.89 5.71 -10.51
C ASN A 65 16.39 6.06 -9.10
N LEU A 66 15.63 5.17 -8.48
CA LEU A 66 15.01 5.39 -7.18
C LEU A 66 16.04 5.58 -6.06
N HIS A 67 17.18 4.91 -6.16
CA HIS A 67 18.27 5.09 -5.20
C HIS A 67 18.85 6.51 -5.31
N ALA A 68 19.12 6.98 -6.53
CA ALA A 68 19.58 8.35 -6.76
C ALA A 68 18.52 9.41 -6.42
N LEU A 69 17.23 9.05 -6.45
CA LEU A 69 16.13 9.90 -6.01
C LEU A 69 16.08 10.05 -4.48
N GLY A 70 16.74 9.16 -3.73
CA GLY A 70 16.78 9.15 -2.26
C GLY A 70 15.96 8.04 -1.61
N LEU A 71 15.32 7.16 -2.39
CA LEU A 71 14.69 5.95 -1.88
C LEU A 71 15.75 4.89 -1.59
N THR A 72 16.32 4.94 -0.39
CA THR A 72 17.52 4.20 0.00
C THR A 72 17.28 3.21 1.15
N ASP A 73 16.22 3.42 1.92
CA ASP A 73 15.90 2.63 3.12
C ASP A 73 14.39 2.58 3.40
N GLN A 74 13.99 1.78 4.38
CA GLN A 74 12.58 1.67 4.80
C GLN A 74 11.99 3.01 5.30
N ASN A 75 12.81 3.90 5.87
CA ASN A 75 12.34 5.20 6.35
C ASN A 75 11.97 6.12 5.20
N SER A 76 12.78 6.15 4.13
CA SER A 76 12.49 6.89 2.90
C SER A 76 11.23 6.37 2.20
N LEU A 77 11.01 5.05 2.23
CA LEU A 77 9.77 4.45 1.73
C LEU A 77 8.57 4.82 2.60
N ASN A 78 8.69 4.70 3.93
CA ASN A 78 7.66 5.06 4.88
C ASN A 78 7.27 6.55 4.76
N LEU A 79 8.24 7.43 4.52
CA LEU A 79 8.00 8.84 4.25
C LEU A 79 7.12 9.01 3.00
N ALA A 80 7.51 8.42 1.87
CA ALA A 80 6.71 8.47 0.64
C ALA A 80 5.28 7.95 0.86
N LEU A 81 5.14 6.79 1.52
CA LEU A 81 3.85 6.19 1.82
C LEU A 81 2.99 7.02 2.78
N SER A 82 3.62 7.69 3.74
CA SER A 82 2.94 8.60 4.69
C SER A 82 2.33 9.80 3.95
N HIS A 83 3.08 10.42 3.05
CA HIS A 83 2.56 11.52 2.23
C HIS A 83 1.46 11.07 1.26
N ILE A 84 1.66 9.96 0.56
CA ILE A 84 0.67 9.43 -0.40
C ILE A 84 -0.64 9.07 0.32
N ASN A 85 -0.57 8.35 1.45
CA ASN A 85 -1.78 7.92 2.16
C ASN A 85 -2.40 9.00 3.06
N SER A 86 -1.75 10.17 3.19
CA SER A 86 -2.33 11.37 3.81
C SER A 86 -2.96 12.32 2.80
N ALA A 87 -2.79 12.06 1.50
CA ALA A 87 -3.41 12.87 0.47
C ALA A 87 -4.94 12.70 0.45
N PRO A 88 -5.71 13.78 0.32
CA PRO A 88 -7.16 13.71 0.22
C PRO A 88 -7.57 13.04 -1.10
N VAL A 89 -8.54 12.13 -1.03
CA VAL A 89 -9.08 11.45 -2.22
C VAL A 89 -10.50 11.95 -2.47
N LYS A 90 -10.79 12.37 -3.71
CA LYS A 90 -12.10 12.91 -4.09
C LYS A 90 -13.25 11.94 -3.81
N MET A 91 -13.01 10.64 -4.02
CA MET A 91 -13.97 9.57 -3.74
C MET A 91 -14.37 9.49 -2.26
N PHE A 92 -13.53 9.99 -1.36
CA PHE A 92 -13.74 9.97 0.09
C PHE A 92 -14.11 11.34 0.64
N GLU A 93 -14.73 12.20 -0.18
CA GLU A 93 -15.16 13.56 0.21
C GLU A 93 -13.99 14.40 0.78
N GLY A 94 -12.77 14.18 0.27
CA GLY A 94 -11.58 14.90 0.73
C GLY A 94 -10.96 14.36 2.01
N LYS A 95 -11.39 13.19 2.50
CA LYS A 95 -10.66 12.40 3.51
C LYS A 95 -9.51 11.62 2.85
N SER A 96 -8.44 11.43 3.60
CA SER A 96 -7.31 10.61 3.21
C SER A 96 -7.51 9.13 3.59
N PRO A 97 -6.81 8.20 2.93
CA PRO A 97 -6.80 6.79 3.32
C PRO A 97 -6.43 6.57 4.80
N LEU A 98 -5.47 7.32 5.34
CA LEU A 98 -5.10 7.22 6.76
C LEU A 98 -6.18 7.75 7.69
N GLU A 99 -6.85 8.86 7.36
CA GLU A 99 -7.99 9.37 8.14
C GLU A 99 -9.14 8.34 8.19
N LEU A 100 -9.45 7.69 7.07
CA LEU A 100 -10.46 6.64 7.04
C LEU A 100 -10.03 5.39 7.82
N THR A 101 -8.76 5.01 7.72
CA THR A 101 -8.23 3.83 8.43
C THR A 101 -8.23 4.06 9.94
N GLU A 102 -7.81 5.25 10.38
CA GLU A 102 -7.86 5.66 11.78
C GLU A 102 -9.28 5.59 12.36
N PHE A 103 -10.27 6.03 11.58
CA PHE A 103 -11.67 6.02 11.98
C PHE A 103 -12.32 4.62 11.97
N MET A 104 -12.14 3.85 10.89
CA MET A 104 -12.83 2.56 10.70
C MET A 104 -12.10 1.38 11.36
N HIS A 105 -10.78 1.44 11.44
CA HIS A 105 -9.92 0.31 11.82
C HIS A 105 -8.75 0.79 12.69
N HIS A 106 -9.06 1.32 13.87
CA HIS A 106 -8.07 1.93 14.77
C HIS A 106 -6.89 1.01 15.13
N ASP A 107 -7.13 -0.29 15.33
CA ASP A 107 -6.06 -1.27 15.60
C ASP A 107 -5.09 -1.43 14.42
N LEU A 108 -5.60 -1.36 13.19
CA LEU A 108 -4.77 -1.38 11.99
C LEU A 108 -3.96 -0.09 11.88
N TYR A 109 -4.59 1.06 12.15
CA TYR A 109 -3.90 2.34 12.17
C TYR A 109 -2.74 2.36 13.17
N ARG A 110 -2.94 1.88 14.41
CA ARG A 110 -1.86 1.75 15.41
C ARG A 110 -0.69 0.90 14.93
N LYS A 111 -0.97 -0.19 14.20
CA LYS A 111 0.08 -1.04 13.62
C LYS A 111 0.84 -0.32 12.50
N LEU A 112 0.15 0.44 11.67
CA LEU A 112 0.77 1.27 10.63
C LEU A 112 1.67 2.34 11.25
N GLU A 113 1.20 2.99 12.32
CA GLU A 113 1.98 3.97 13.07
C GLU A 113 3.23 3.36 13.72
N ALA A 114 3.09 2.20 14.36
CA ALA A 114 4.22 1.45 14.90
C ALA A 114 5.23 1.01 13.82
N PHE A 115 4.76 0.77 12.59
CA PHE A 115 5.61 0.46 11.43
C PHE A 115 6.31 1.72 10.85
N GLY A 116 5.92 2.92 11.29
CA GLY A 116 6.52 4.19 10.86
C GLY A 116 5.71 4.96 9.82
N ILE A 117 4.48 4.54 9.51
CA ILE A 117 3.56 5.29 8.65
C ILE A 117 2.84 6.34 9.48
N ARG A 118 2.92 7.61 9.09
CA ARG A 118 2.32 8.72 9.86
C ARG A 118 1.30 9.48 9.04
N LYS A 119 0.25 9.95 9.70
CA LYS A 119 -0.67 10.92 9.12
C LYS A 119 0.02 12.28 9.02
N ILE A 120 -0.04 12.88 7.83
CA ILE A 120 0.52 14.20 7.53
C ILE A 120 -0.64 15.19 7.39
N GLU A 121 -0.48 16.39 7.94
CA GLU A 121 -1.46 17.47 7.77
C GLU A 121 -1.62 17.84 6.28
N LYS A 122 -2.83 18.19 5.87
CA LYS A 122 -3.21 18.30 4.44
C LYS A 122 -2.35 19.31 3.68
N ASP A 123 -1.98 20.41 4.33
CA ASP A 123 -1.12 21.48 3.83
C ASP A 123 0.36 21.07 3.73
N LYS A 124 0.79 20.07 4.49
CA LYS A 124 2.16 19.55 4.51
C LYS A 124 2.36 18.34 3.59
N VAL A 125 1.32 17.87 2.91
CA VAL A 125 1.42 16.74 1.98
C VAL A 125 2.20 17.14 0.73
N VAL A 126 3.26 16.39 0.41
CA VAL A 126 4.07 16.56 -0.80
C VAL A 126 3.93 15.32 -1.68
N LEU A 127 3.30 15.47 -2.83
CA LEU A 127 3.15 14.41 -3.85
C LEU A 127 4.06 14.70 -5.05
N LYS A 128 5.35 14.94 -4.80
CA LYS A 128 6.32 15.23 -5.85
C LYS A 128 7.64 14.52 -5.56
N PRO A 129 8.47 14.24 -6.58
CA PRO A 129 9.68 13.44 -6.40
C PRO A 129 10.72 14.10 -5.49
N TYR A 130 10.70 15.43 -5.37
CA TYR A 130 11.61 16.14 -4.46
C TYR A 130 11.36 15.85 -2.97
N LEU A 131 10.26 15.17 -2.61
CA LEU A 131 10.04 14.68 -1.26
C LEU A 131 11.22 13.83 -0.76
N LEU A 132 11.85 13.08 -1.65
CA LEU A 132 12.95 12.17 -1.32
C LEU A 132 14.33 12.76 -1.63
N LYS A 133 14.39 13.92 -2.29
CA LYS A 133 15.67 14.57 -2.61
C LYS A 133 16.31 15.06 -1.31
N ARG A 134 17.55 14.61 -1.08
CA ARG A 134 18.44 15.14 -0.05
C ARG A 134 19.45 16.08 -0.70
#